data_AF-A0A963S3B9-F1
#
_entry.id   AF-A0A963S3B9-F1
#
_cell.length_a   1.000
_cell.length_b   1.000
_cell.length_c   1.000
_cell.angle_alpha   90.00
_cell.angle_beta   90.00
_cell.angle_gamma   90.00
#
_symmetry.space_group_name_H-M   'P 1'
#
loop_
_entity.id
_entity.type
_entity.pdbx_description
1 polymer ?
#
loop_
_entity_poly.entity_id
_entity_poly.type
_entity_poly.pdbx_seq_one_letter_code
_entity_poly.pdbx_strand_id
1 'polypeptide(L)'
;MSRELEYLSGKVARGKLSRRDFLGRASALGVSAAFANTLLSSAARAAGPMKGGTIKVGMSGGESTNSLDPATYQSQTPFMNGNMFGDKLVDVKPDNSILPRLATEVGSSPDAKEWTFKIRKGVTFHNGKEMTPDDVLATME
;
A
#
# COMPACT_ATOMS: atom_id res chain seq x y z
N MET A 1 28.35 14.30 -18.76
CA MET A 1 28.94 13.86 -17.48
C MET A 1 27.95 13.96 -16.32
N SER A 2 27.22 15.07 -16.12
CA SER A 2 26.24 15.22 -15.03
C SER A 2 25.09 14.20 -15.05
N ARG A 3 24.42 13.99 -16.20
CA ARG A 3 23.31 13.02 -16.33
C ARG A 3 23.72 11.58 -15.98
N GLU A 4 24.94 11.18 -16.33
CA GLU A 4 25.44 9.82 -16.04
C GLU A 4 25.71 9.64 -14.54
N LEU A 5 26.28 10.66 -13.89
CA LEU A 5 26.50 10.64 -12.44
C LEU A 5 25.17 10.66 -11.66
N GLU A 6 24.19 11.44 -12.11
CA GLU A 6 22.82 11.42 -11.56
C GLU A 6 22.19 10.03 -11.71
N TYR A 7 22.28 9.42 -12.90
CA TYR A 7 21.79 8.08 -13.15
C TYR A 7 22.43 7.02 -12.25
N LEU A 8 23.77 7.04 -12.13
CA LEU A 8 24.52 6.11 -11.29
C LEU A 8 24.20 6.32 -9.80
N SER A 9 24.09 7.57 -9.35
CA SER A 9 23.75 7.91 -7.96
C SER A 9 22.33 7.44 -7.60
N GLY A 10 21.37 7.59 -8.51
CA GLY A 10 20.01 7.08 -8.35
C GLY A 10 19.91 5.54 -8.39
N LYS A 11 20.88 4.85 -9.01
CA LYS A 11 20.99 3.39 -8.88
C LYS A 11 21.50 2.96 -7.51
N VAL A 12 22.44 3.69 -6.91
CA VAL A 12 22.87 3.40 -5.53
C VAL A 12 21.74 3.67 -4.55
N ALA A 13 21.00 4.79 -4.70
CA ALA A 13 19.86 5.12 -3.86
C ALA A 13 18.76 4.03 -3.85
N ARG A 14 18.58 3.34 -4.97
CA ARG A 14 17.61 2.23 -5.13
C ARG A 14 18.18 0.85 -4.79
N GLY A 15 19.40 0.77 -4.24
CA GLY A 15 20.07 -0.50 -3.93
C GLY A 15 20.48 -1.33 -5.15
N LYS A 16 20.46 -0.77 -6.36
CA LYS A 16 20.76 -1.46 -7.62
C LYS A 16 22.25 -1.38 -8.03
N LEU A 17 23.06 -0.65 -7.28
CA LEU A 17 24.50 -0.50 -7.51
C LEU A 17 25.20 -0.35 -6.16
N SER A 18 26.30 -1.07 -5.95
CA SER A 18 27.06 -0.94 -4.70
C SER A 18 27.81 0.40 -4.65
N ARG A 19 28.10 0.89 -3.44
CA ARG A 19 28.93 2.09 -3.23
C ARG A 19 30.29 1.96 -3.92
N ARG A 20 30.89 0.77 -3.88
CA ARG A 20 32.18 0.48 -4.52
C ARG A 20 32.09 0.62 -6.04
N ASP A 21 31.04 0.07 -6.65
CA ASP A 21 30.87 0.13 -8.10
C ASP A 21 30.55 1.55 -8.58
N PHE A 22 29.82 2.32 -7.78
CA PHE A 22 29.60 3.75 -8.03
C PHE A 22 30.91 4.53 -8.02
N LEU A 23 31.74 4.36 -6.98
CA LEU A 23 33.03 5.05 -6.89
C LEU A 23 33.95 4.67 -8.04
N GLY A 24 34.00 3.38 -8.42
CA GLY A 24 34.78 2.94 -9.58
C GLY A 24 34.32 3.58 -10.89
N ARG A 25 33.01 3.66 -11.12
CA ARG A 25 32.44 4.28 -12.33
C ARG A 25 32.58 5.80 -12.33
N ALA A 26 32.41 6.45 -11.17
CA ALA A 26 32.62 7.89 -11.03
C ALA A 26 34.08 8.27 -11.32
N SER A 27 35.04 7.49 -10.81
CA SER A 27 36.46 7.67 -11.10
C SER A 27 36.78 7.48 -12.60
N ALA A 28 36.18 6.48 -13.26
CA ALA A 28 36.32 6.29 -14.70
C ALA A 28 35.75 7.46 -15.52
N LEU A 29 34.78 8.18 -14.97
CA LEU A 29 34.24 9.44 -15.50
C LEU A 29 35.06 10.67 -15.07
N GLY A 30 36.26 10.51 -14.50
CA GLY A 30 37.14 11.62 -14.12
C GLY A 30 36.70 12.37 -12.86
N VAL A 31 35.80 11.79 -12.06
CA VAL A 31 35.32 12.40 -10.81
C VAL A 31 36.25 12.05 -9.65
N SER A 32 36.65 13.06 -8.86
CA SER A 32 37.44 12.83 -7.65
C SER A 32 36.65 12.05 -6.59
N ALA A 33 37.35 11.25 -5.77
CA ALA A 33 36.71 10.48 -4.70
C ALA A 33 35.93 11.37 -3.71
N ALA A 34 36.43 12.58 -3.43
CA ALA A 34 35.76 13.55 -2.56
C ALA A 34 34.42 14.03 -3.16
N PHE A 35 34.41 14.37 -4.45
CA PHE A 35 33.19 14.80 -5.13
C PHE A 35 32.20 13.63 -5.31
N ALA A 36 32.70 12.44 -5.65
CA ALA A 36 31.87 11.23 -5.75
C ALA A 36 31.20 10.88 -4.41
N ASN A 37 31.93 10.97 -3.28
CA ASN A 37 31.35 10.76 -1.96
C ASN A 37 30.28 11.80 -1.61
N THR A 38 30.45 13.05 -2.04
CA THR A 38 29.47 14.13 -1.85
C THR A 38 28.19 13.85 -2.65
N LEU A 39 28.33 13.52 -3.94
CA LEU A 39 27.20 13.13 -4.80
C LEU A 39 26.45 11.92 -4.23
N LEU A 40 27.18 10.92 -3.76
CA LEU A 40 26.60 9.72 -3.18
C LEU A 40 25.84 10.03 -1.88
N SER A 41 26.38 10.91 -1.03
CA SER A 41 25.71 11.34 0.19
C SER A 41 24.41 12.10 -0.10
N SER A 42 24.36 12.87 -1.20
CA SER A 42 23.16 13.58 -1.64
C SER A 42 22.10 12.64 -2.24
N ALA A 43 22.51 11.60 -2.98
CA ALA A 43 21.59 10.61 -3.53
C ALA A 43 21.06 9.63 -2.49
N ALA A 44 21.84 9.38 -1.43
CA ALA A 44 21.43 8.58 -0.27
C ALA A 44 20.52 9.35 0.72
N ARG A 45 20.35 10.67 0.55
CA ARG A 45 19.27 11.40 1.21
C ARG A 45 17.96 10.93 0.58
N ALA A 46 17.42 9.89 1.21
CA ALA A 46 16.17 9.22 0.93
C ALA A 46 15.20 10.10 0.15
N ALA A 47 14.83 9.65 -1.05
CA ALA A 47 13.56 10.04 -1.64
C ALA A 47 12.48 9.62 -0.62
N GLY A 48 12.10 10.55 0.25
CA GLY A 48 10.96 10.38 1.14
C GLY A 48 9.72 10.08 0.30
N PRO A 49 8.64 9.56 0.93
CA PRO A 49 7.40 9.30 0.22
C PRO A 49 6.96 10.55 -0.56
N MET A 50 6.89 10.43 -1.89
CA MET A 50 6.39 11.49 -2.74
C MET A 50 4.87 11.51 -2.63
N LYS A 51 4.31 12.62 -2.17
CA LYS A 51 2.85 12.82 -2.11
C LYS A 51 2.33 13.14 -3.51
N GLY A 52 1.26 12.45 -3.91
CA GLY A 52 0.57 12.69 -5.17
C GLY A 52 1.12 11.88 -6.35
N GLY A 53 0.43 11.97 -7.48
CA GLY A 53 0.68 11.18 -8.69
C GLY A 53 -0.48 10.25 -9.03
N THR A 54 -0.35 9.56 -10.16
CA THR A 54 -1.35 8.59 -10.64
C THR A 54 -0.70 7.22 -10.75
N ILE A 55 -1.27 6.26 -10.04
CA ILE A 55 -0.94 4.84 -10.23
C ILE A 55 -1.85 4.30 -11.32
N LYS A 56 -1.26 3.71 -12.37
CA LYS A 56 -1.99 2.96 -13.40
C LYS A 56 -1.68 1.48 -13.22
N VAL A 57 -2.71 0.68 -13.00
CA VAL A 57 -2.59 -0.77 -12.78
C VAL A 57 -3.37 -1.49 -13.87
N GLY A 58 -2.73 -2.45 -14.53
CA GLY A 58 -3.42 -3.41 -15.39
C GLY A 58 -3.94 -4.56 -14.55
N MET A 59 -5.21 -4.89 -14.68
CA MET A 59 -5.89 -5.91 -13.89
C MET A 59 -6.73 -6.82 -14.77
N SER A 60 -6.92 -8.07 -14.33
CA SER A 60 -7.86 -9.02 -14.94
C SER A 60 -9.23 -8.93 -14.28
N GLY A 61 -10.25 -9.37 -15.01
CA GLY A 61 -11.60 -9.51 -14.49
C GLY A 61 -12.35 -8.19 -14.33
N GLY A 62 -12.27 -7.31 -15.34
CA GLY A 62 -13.07 -6.09 -15.44
C GLY A 62 -14.17 -6.26 -16.47
N GLU A 63 -15.16 -7.11 -16.18
CA GLU A 63 -16.28 -7.37 -17.08
C GLU A 63 -17.27 -6.20 -17.08
N SER A 64 -17.94 -5.95 -18.22
CA SER A 64 -18.96 -4.90 -18.33
C SER A 64 -20.20 -5.14 -17.45
N THR A 65 -20.36 -6.37 -16.93
CA THR A 65 -21.43 -6.77 -16.02
C THR A 65 -21.09 -6.59 -14.55
N ASN A 66 -19.87 -6.15 -14.22
CA ASN A 66 -19.50 -5.90 -12.82
C ASN A 66 -20.35 -4.77 -12.22
N SER A 67 -20.65 -4.90 -10.92
CA SER A 67 -21.35 -3.89 -10.12
C SER A 67 -20.41 -3.29 -9.08
N LEU A 68 -20.83 -2.19 -8.45
CA LEU A 68 -20.18 -1.65 -7.24
C LEU A 68 -20.72 -2.26 -5.96
N ASP A 69 -21.74 -3.12 -6.04
CA ASP A 69 -22.27 -3.89 -4.90
C ASP A 69 -21.28 -4.99 -4.48
N PRO A 70 -20.64 -4.88 -3.29
CA PRO A 70 -19.64 -5.85 -2.83
C PRO A 70 -20.17 -7.26 -2.64
N ALA A 71 -21.48 -7.47 -2.44
CA ALA A 71 -22.07 -8.80 -2.33
C ALA A 71 -22.00 -9.59 -3.65
N THR A 72 -21.81 -8.89 -4.77
CA THR A 72 -21.79 -9.48 -6.13
C THR A 72 -20.39 -9.65 -6.71
N TYR A 73 -19.32 -9.31 -5.99
CA TYR A 73 -17.97 -9.34 -6.52
C TYR A 73 -17.48 -10.78 -6.75
N GLN A 74 -17.02 -11.06 -7.97
CA GLN A 74 -16.56 -12.40 -8.38
C GLN A 74 -15.17 -12.40 -9.05
N SER A 75 -14.52 -11.24 -9.15
CA SER A 75 -13.25 -11.09 -9.87
C SER A 75 -12.35 -10.02 -9.24
N GLN A 76 -11.07 -10.02 -9.59
CA GLN A 76 -10.05 -9.22 -8.90
C GLN A 76 -10.29 -7.70 -9.01
N THR A 77 -10.75 -7.22 -10.17
CA THR A 77 -11.00 -5.80 -10.40
C THR A 77 -12.09 -5.22 -9.49
N PRO A 78 -13.31 -5.79 -9.39
CA PRO A 78 -14.32 -5.28 -8.46
C PRO A 78 -13.87 -5.39 -6.99
N PHE A 79 -13.19 -6.47 -6.58
CA PHE A 79 -12.63 -6.55 -5.22
C PHE A 79 -11.64 -5.41 -4.93
N MET A 80 -10.75 -5.09 -5.87
CA MET A 80 -9.79 -3.99 -5.67
C MET A 80 -10.47 -2.64 -5.68
N ASN A 81 -11.46 -2.42 -6.55
CA ASN A 81 -12.27 -1.20 -6.54
C ASN A 81 -12.98 -1.01 -5.20
N GLY A 82 -13.61 -2.06 -4.66
CA GLY A 82 -14.26 -2.03 -3.35
C GLY A 82 -13.32 -1.61 -2.22
N ASN A 83 -12.09 -2.13 -2.21
CA ASN A 83 -11.08 -1.75 -1.21
C ASN A 83 -10.62 -0.28 -1.31
N MET A 84 -10.93 0.44 -2.41
CA MET A 84 -10.60 1.86 -2.55
C MET A 84 -11.62 2.78 -1.89
N PHE A 85 -12.87 2.33 -1.67
CA PHE A 85 -13.94 3.16 -1.11
C PHE A 85 -14.65 2.56 0.10
N GLY A 86 -14.52 1.25 0.33
CA GLY A 86 -15.10 0.53 1.45
C GLY A 86 -14.04 -0.06 2.37
N ASP A 87 -14.49 -0.52 3.55
CA ASP A 87 -13.64 -1.22 4.51
C ASP A 87 -14.34 -2.47 5.04
N LYS A 88 -13.58 -3.38 5.64
CA LYS A 88 -14.03 -4.70 6.12
C LYS A 88 -14.05 -4.74 7.65
N LEU A 89 -14.72 -5.73 8.25
CA LEU A 89 -14.59 -5.97 9.69
C LEU A 89 -13.16 -6.36 10.07
N VAL A 90 -12.59 -7.29 9.30
CA VAL A 90 -11.22 -7.77 9.41
C VAL A 90 -10.60 -7.94 8.04
N ASP A 91 -9.28 -8.05 8.01
CA ASP A 91 -8.51 -8.48 6.85
C ASP A 91 -7.53 -9.58 7.26
N VAL A 92 -6.80 -10.13 6.29
CA VAL A 92 -5.80 -11.18 6.53
C VAL A 92 -4.40 -10.62 6.26
N LYS A 93 -3.50 -10.77 7.23
CA LYS A 93 -2.10 -10.38 7.07
C LYS A 93 -1.34 -11.39 6.20
N PRO A 94 -0.15 -11.02 5.67
CA PRO A 94 0.69 -11.96 4.91
C PRO A 94 1.10 -13.23 5.70
N ASP A 95 1.11 -13.17 7.03
CA ASP A 95 1.37 -14.31 7.92
C ASP A 95 0.10 -15.12 8.25
N ASN A 96 -1.02 -14.84 7.57
CA ASN A 96 -2.36 -15.39 7.78
C ASN A 96 -3.00 -15.05 9.14
N SER A 97 -2.41 -14.17 9.94
CA SER A 97 -3.07 -13.66 11.14
C SER A 97 -4.15 -12.64 10.80
N ILE A 98 -5.11 -12.46 11.71
CA ILE A 98 -6.17 -11.46 11.56
C ILE A 98 -5.58 -10.05 11.65
N LEU A 99 -5.98 -9.20 10.70
CA LEU A 99 -5.74 -7.76 10.70
C LEU A 99 -7.04 -7.04 11.11
N PRO A 100 -7.10 -6.41 12.29
CA PRO A 100 -8.25 -5.59 12.69
C PRO A 100 -8.45 -4.42 11.72
N ARG A 101 -9.70 -4.17 11.32
CA ARG A 101 -10.10 -3.06 10.44
C ARG A 101 -11.18 -2.23 11.13
N LEU A 102 -12.44 -2.40 10.72
CA LEU A 102 -13.60 -1.80 11.39
C LEU A 102 -13.93 -2.51 12.72
N ALA A 103 -13.62 -3.80 12.86
CA ALA A 103 -13.67 -4.49 14.14
C ALA A 103 -12.34 -4.29 14.89
N THR A 104 -12.39 -3.74 16.10
CA THR A 104 -11.20 -3.56 16.96
C THR A 104 -10.90 -4.81 17.78
N GLU A 105 -11.92 -5.62 18.08
CA GLU A 105 -11.81 -6.87 18.82
C GLU A 105 -12.76 -7.90 18.17
N VAL A 106 -12.33 -9.16 18.15
CA VAL A 106 -13.11 -10.31 17.67
C VAL A 106 -12.99 -11.42 18.69
N GLY A 107 -14.13 -11.93 19.16
CA GLY A 107 -14.21 -13.06 20.09
C GLY A 107 -15.24 -14.07 19.64
N SER A 108 -15.02 -15.34 19.99
CA SER A 108 -15.95 -16.43 19.71
C SER A 108 -16.38 -17.13 21.00
N SER A 109 -17.57 -17.70 21.01
CA SER A 109 -17.97 -18.69 22.02
C SER A 109 -17.03 -19.91 21.97
N PRO A 110 -16.94 -20.71 23.06
CA PRO A 110 -16.11 -21.91 23.09
C PRO A 110 -16.45 -22.94 22.00
N ASP A 111 -17.70 -22.96 21.54
CA ASP A 111 -18.18 -23.83 20.47
C ASP A 111 -18.18 -23.17 19.07
N ALA A 112 -17.66 -21.95 18.97
CA ALA A 112 -17.53 -21.14 17.75
C ALA A 112 -18.86 -20.86 17.00
N LYS A 113 -19.99 -20.97 17.68
CA LYS A 113 -21.32 -20.67 17.11
C LYS A 113 -21.71 -19.21 17.21
N GLU A 114 -21.18 -18.50 18.20
CA GLU A 114 -21.41 -17.07 18.38
C GLU A 114 -20.10 -16.31 18.20
N TRP A 115 -20.14 -15.26 17.38
CA TRP A 115 -19.01 -14.38 17.13
C TRP A 115 -19.40 -12.96 17.51
N THR A 116 -18.60 -12.34 18.37
CA THR A 116 -18.79 -10.96 18.81
C THR A 116 -17.70 -10.08 18.23
N PHE A 117 -18.12 -9.04 17.52
CA PHE A 117 -17.23 -8.03 16.92
C PHE A 117 -17.45 -6.69 17.62
N LYS A 118 -16.37 -6.10 18.14
CA LYS A 118 -16.42 -4.74 18.69
C LYS A 118 -16.13 -3.74 17.58
N ILE A 119 -17.14 -2.95 17.20
CA ILE A 119 -17.05 -2.01 16.08
C ILE A 119 -16.36 -0.71 16.49
N ARG A 120 -15.46 -0.21 15.63
CA ARG A 120 -14.74 1.05 15.79
C ARG A 120 -15.71 2.23 15.80
N LYS A 121 -15.53 3.14 16.75
CA LYS A 121 -16.30 4.39 16.88
C LYS A 121 -15.68 5.53 16.08
N GLY A 122 -16.48 6.54 15.72
CA GLY A 122 -16.03 7.74 15.01
C GLY A 122 -15.63 7.49 13.55
N VAL A 123 -16.03 6.36 12.98
CA VAL A 123 -15.88 6.10 11.54
C VAL A 123 -17.02 6.80 10.81
N THR A 124 -16.70 7.63 9.82
CA THR A 124 -17.69 8.33 9.02
C THR A 124 -17.71 7.78 7.61
N PHE A 125 -18.90 7.58 7.05
CA PHE A 125 -19.09 7.36 5.63
C PHE A 125 -18.72 8.61 4.82
N HIS A 126 -18.54 8.45 3.51
CA HIS A 126 -18.20 9.55 2.59
C HIS A 126 -19.25 10.68 2.55
N ASN A 127 -20.48 10.41 2.98
CA ASN A 127 -21.55 11.39 3.10
C ASN A 127 -21.60 12.11 4.47
N GLY A 128 -20.67 11.80 5.38
CA GLY A 128 -20.58 12.39 6.72
C GLY A 128 -21.42 11.70 7.80
N LYS A 129 -22.27 10.71 7.47
CA LYS A 129 -22.97 9.90 8.47
C LYS A 129 -21.96 9.08 9.29
N GLU A 130 -22.08 9.08 10.60
CA GLU A 130 -21.31 8.15 11.45
C GLU A 130 -21.80 6.72 11.25
N MET A 131 -20.86 5.80 11.07
CA MET A 131 -21.11 4.37 10.96
C MET A 131 -21.45 3.77 12.32
N THR A 132 -22.49 2.95 12.34
CA THR A 132 -22.99 2.24 13.51
C THR A 132 -22.91 0.72 13.30
N PRO A 133 -23.05 -0.10 14.37
CA PRO A 133 -23.19 -1.55 14.22
C PRO A 133 -24.36 -1.97 13.32
N ASP A 134 -25.44 -1.18 13.25
CA ASP A 134 -26.59 -1.47 12.39
C ASP A 134 -26.21 -1.39 10.90
N ASP A 135 -25.31 -0.47 10.53
CA ASP A 135 -24.81 -0.39 9.15
C ASP A 135 -23.96 -1.61 8.78
N VAL A 136 -23.30 -2.25 9.75
CA VAL A 136 -22.60 -3.53 9.54
C VAL A 136 -23.61 -4.64 9.31
N LEU A 137 -24.61 -4.74 10.19
CA LEU A 137 -25.66 -5.76 10.10
C LEU A 137 -26.37 -5.71 8.75
N ALA A 138 -26.70 -4.50 8.27
CA ALA A 138 -27.36 -4.28 6.99
C ALA A 138 -26.57 -4.80 5.77
N THR A 139 -25.28 -5.11 5.89
CA THR A 139 -24.48 -5.74 4.82
C THR A 139 -24.53 -7.27 4.83
N MET A 140 -25.09 -7.87 5.88
CA MET A 140 -25.15 -9.32 6.10
C MET A 140 -26.55 -9.90 5.90
N GLU A 141 -27.58 -9.05 5.89
CA GLU A 141 -28.98 -9.40 5.62
C GLU A 141 -29.29 -9.39 4.12
#